data_AF-A0A480A9W1-F1
#
_entry.id   AF-A0A480A9W1-F1
#
_cell.length_a   1.000
_cell.length_b   1.000
_cell.length_c   1.000
_cell.angle_alpha   90.00
_cell.angle_beta   90.00
_cell.angle_gamma   90.00
#
_symmetry.space_group_name_H-M   'P 1'
#
loop_
_entity.id
_entity.type
_entity.pdbx_description
1 polymer ?
#
loop_
_entity_poly.entity_id
_entity_poly.type
_entity_poly.pdbx_seq_one_letter_code
_entity_poly.pdbx_strand_id
1 'polypeptide(L)' 'MKCDICNSEGVHIRNVTRTYGKGEELLIIENLPIISCPHCGESYSTSRCYEVQ' A
#
# COMPACT_ATOMS: atom_id res chain seq x y z
N MET A 1 7.41 6.46 12.91
CA MET A 1 6.05 6.36 12.33
C MET A 1 5.26 5.33 13.12
N LYS A 2 3.97 5.58 13.38
CA LYS A 2 3.09 4.70 14.16
C LYS A 2 2.07 4.02 13.27
N CYS A 3 1.57 2.87 13.70
CA CYS A 3 0.45 2.20 13.07
C CYS A 3 -0.84 2.99 13.31
N ASP A 4 -1.62 3.26 12.26
CA ASP A 4 -2.87 4.02 12.35
C ASP A 4 -4.00 3.22 13.04
N ILE A 5 -3.80 1.90 13.24
CA ILE A 5 -4.78 0.99 13.85
C ILE A 5 -4.48 0.72 15.33
N CYS A 6 -3.26 0.29 15.68
CA CYS A 6 -2.90 -0.08 17.05
C CYS A 6 -1.99 0.94 17.75
N ASN A 7 -1.63 2.04 17.07
CA ASN A 7 -0.78 3.11 17.56
C ASN A 7 0.66 2.71 17.98
N SER A 8 1.06 1.47 17.67
CA SER A 8 2.40 0.96 17.95
C SER A 8 3.44 1.57 17.00
N GLU A 9 4.66 1.78 17.50
CA GLU A 9 5.79 2.23 16.70
C GLU A 9 6.40 1.09 15.87
N GLY A 10 7.36 1.40 14.99
CA GLY A 10 8.12 0.37 14.26
C GLY A 10 7.41 -0.24 13.05
N VAL A 11 6.48 0.49 12.42
CA VAL A 11 5.91 0.03 11.13
C VAL A 11 6.98 -0.03 10.04
N HIS A 12 6.85 -1.01 9.16
CA HIS A 12 7.74 -1.20 8.01
C HIS A 12 7.07 -0.69 6.74
N ILE A 13 7.82 0.06 5.92
CA ILE A 13 7.35 0.53 4.61
C ILE A 13 8.13 -0.22 3.54
N ARG A 14 7.43 -0.85 2.60
CA ARG A 14 8.02 -1.44 1.40
C ARG A 14 7.31 -0.96 0.16
N ASN A 15 8.08 -0.73 -0.90
CA ASN A 15 7.53 -0.42 -2.21
C ASN A 15 7.32 -1.72 -2.98
N VAL A 16 6.13 -1.89 -3.54
CA VAL A 16 5.78 -3.07 -4.35
C VAL A 16 5.22 -2.65 -5.69
N THR A 17 5.33 -3.54 -6.67
CA THR A 17 4.60 -3.42 -7.93
C THR A 17 3.32 -4.24 -7.85
N ARG A 18 2.18 -3.64 -8.20
CA ARG A 18 0.90 -4.34 -8.32
C ARG A 18 0.39 -4.26 -9.74
N THR A 19 -0.14 -5.38 -10.22
CA THR A 19 -0.75 -5.50 -11.54
C THR A 19 -2.24 -5.73 -11.40
N TYR A 20 -3.04 -4.97 -12.14
CA TYR A 20 -4.49 -5.08 -12.18
C TYR A 20 -4.93 -5.34 -13.61
N GLY A 21 -6.01 -6.10 -13.79
CA GLY A 21 -6.48 -6.48 -15.13
C GLY A 21 -5.61 -7.55 -15.81
N LYS A 22 -5.80 -7.71 -17.12
CA LYS A 22 -5.06 -8.66 -17.97
C LYS A 22 -5.14 -8.24 -19.44
N GLY A 23 -4.18 -8.67 -20.25
CA GLY A 23 -4.16 -8.38 -21.69
C GLY A 23 -4.05 -6.88 -21.99
N GLU A 24 -4.91 -6.37 -22.86
CA GLU A 24 -4.92 -4.95 -23.26
C GLU A 24 -5.35 -4.00 -22.14
N GLU A 25 -6.02 -4.50 -21.11
CA GLU A 25 -6.45 -3.74 -19.93
C GLU A 25 -5.48 -3.89 -18.74
N LEU A 26 -4.24 -4.38 -18.98
CA LEU A 26 -3.26 -4.55 -17.92
C LEU A 26 -2.76 -3.18 -17.42
N LEU A 27 -3.04 -2.88 -16.16
CA LEU A 27 -2.49 -1.73 -15.44
C LEU A 27 -1.38 -2.19 -14.50
N ILE A 28 -0.22 -1.56 -14.61
CA ILE A 28 0.92 -1.79 -13.73
C ILE A 28 1.12 -0.54 -12.87
N ILE A 29 1.05 -0.70 -11.55
CA ILE A 29 1.33 0.37 -10.59
C ILE A 29 2.63 0.01 -9.87
N GLU A 30 3.66 0.81 -10.12
CA GLU A 30 4.98 0.64 -9.52
C GLU A 30 5.15 1.51 -8.28
N ASN A 31 6.14 1.16 -7.46
CA ASN A 31 6.51 1.93 -6.26
C ASN A 31 5.35 2.20 -5.29
N LEU A 32 4.38 1.27 -5.22
CA LEU A 32 3.24 1.39 -4.32
C LEU A 32 3.72 1.18 -2.88
N PRO A 33 3.60 2.19 -1.98
CA PRO A 33 4.03 2.04 -0.61
C PRO A 33 3.03 1.19 0.17
N ILE A 34 3.52 0.11 0.77
CA ILE A 34 2.77 -0.73 1.71
C ILE A 34 3.40 -0.55 3.09
N ILE A 35 2.58 -0.12 4.04
CA ILE A 35 2.90 -0.01 5.46
C ILE A 35 2.43 -1.31 6.11
N SER A 36 3.30 -1.98 6.85
CA SER A 36 3.01 -3.20 7.59
C SER A 36 3.38 -3.04 9.06
N CYS A 37 2.45 -3.37 9.96
CA CYS A 37 2.68 -3.34 11.39
C CYS A 37 2.99 -4.75 11.93
N PRO A 38 4.18 -4.99 12.51
CA PRO A 38 4.50 -6.30 13.07
C PRO A 38 3.75 -6.59 14.38
N HIS A 39 3.17 -5.57 15.02
CA HIS A 39 2.50 -5.71 16.32
C HIS A 39 1.06 -6.22 16.21
N CYS A 40 0.29 -5.73 15.23
CA CYS A 40 -1.11 -6.15 15.04
C CYS A 40 -1.34 -6.93 13.73
N GLY A 41 -0.34 -7.05 12.86
CA GLY A 41 -0.44 -7.77 11.59
C GLY A 41 -1.07 -6.97 10.44
N GLU A 42 -1.54 -5.75 10.70
CA GLU A 42 -2.17 -4.92 9.68
C GLU A 42 -1.19 -4.51 8.58
N SER A 43 -1.70 -4.46 7.34
CA SER A 43 -0.94 -3.98 6.19
C SER A 43 -1.82 -3.17 5.25
N TYR A 44 -1.46 -1.91 5.01
CA TYR A 44 -2.27 -0.97 4.25
C TYR A 44 -1.40 -0.06 3.37
N SER A 45 -2.01 0.55 2.35
CA SER A 45 -1.35 1.52 1.46
C SER A 45 -1.95 2.90 1.67
N THR A 46 -1.14 3.96 1.63
CA THR A 46 -1.64 5.35 1.69
C THR A 46 -1.92 5.92 0.30
N SER A 47 -2.23 5.07 -0.67
CA SER A 47 -2.44 5.48 -2.05
C SER A 47 -3.60 6.47 -2.13
N ARG A 48 -3.32 7.69 -2.61
CA ARG A 48 -4.36 8.67 -2.89
C ARG A 48 -4.82 8.47 -4.33
N CYS A 49 -5.99 7.87 -4.51
CA CYS A 49 -6.62 7.78 -5.81
C CYS A 49 -7.19 9.17 -6.16
N TYR A 50 -6.79 9.72 -7.30
CA TYR A 50 -7.44 10.87 -7.91
C TYR A 50 -8.28 10.34 -9.07
N GLU A 51 -9.59 10.57 -9.04
CA GLU A 51 -10.42 10.42 -10.24
C GLU A 51 -10.11 11.58 -11.18
N VAL A 52 -9.71 11.25 -12.41
CA VAL A 52 -9.59 12.23 -13.49
C VAL A 52 -10.96 12.29 -14.15
N GLN A 53 -11.66 13.42 -13.96
CA GLN A 53 -12.97 13.71 -14.58
C GLN A 53 -12.84 13.97 -16.08
#